data_AF-G2FD64-F1
#
_entry.id   AF-G2FD64-F1
#
_cell.length_a   1.000
_cell.length_b   1.000
_cell.length_c   1.000
_cell.angle_alpha   90.00
_cell.angle_beta   90.00
_cell.angle_gamma   90.00
#
_symmetry.space_group_name_H-M   'P 1'
#
loop_
_entity.id
_entity.type
_entity.pdbx_description
1 polymer ?
#
loop_
_entity_poly.entity_id
_entity_poly.type
_entity_poly.pdbx_seq_one_letter_code
_entity_poly.pdbx_strand_id
1 'polypeptide(L)'
;MIRLLRAGVFAASGDRRRLWLEIGQPLIIGPQLVLTALENIQDGERELVIRIESPTTAFESVVPAGAVVSCNGWASLWVVPRAVEQGASGASRRVFLEFVRTTRSLKWAS
;
A
#
# COMPACT_ATOMS: atom_id res chain seq x y z
N MET A 1 -10.47 8.26 -13.58
CA MET A 1 -11.60 7.82 -12.72
C MET A 1 -11.03 7.42 -11.36
N ILE A 2 -11.65 7.83 -10.25
CA ILE A 2 -11.24 7.39 -8.90
C ILE A 2 -12.21 6.31 -8.43
N ARG A 3 -11.69 5.12 -8.10
CA ARG A 3 -12.44 4.04 -7.49
C ARG A 3 -12.12 3.97 -6.01
N LEU A 4 -13.13 4.16 -5.16
CA LEU A 4 -12.99 3.95 -3.72
C LEU A 4 -12.94 2.46 -3.39
N LEU A 5 -12.02 2.07 -2.52
CA LEU A 5 -11.90 0.71 -2.02
C LEU A 5 -12.61 0.62 -0.66
N ARG A 6 -13.53 -0.33 -0.50
CA ARG A 6 -14.23 -0.57 0.77
C ARG A 6 -13.29 -1.23 1.78
N ALA A 7 -12.37 -0.47 2.37
CA ALA A 7 -11.49 -0.97 3.42
C ALA A 7 -12.19 -1.01 4.79
N GLY A 8 -11.92 -2.08 5.54
CA GLY A 8 -12.41 -2.26 6.90
C GLY A 8 -12.07 -1.06 7.80
N VAL A 9 -12.89 -0.89 8.85
CA VAL A 9 -12.66 0.13 9.87
C VAL A 9 -11.48 -0.28 10.73
N PHE A 10 -10.38 0.48 10.69
CA PHE A 10 -9.28 0.30 11.62
C PHE A 10 -9.55 1.09 12.90
N ALA A 11 -9.88 0.36 13.98
CA ALA A 11 -10.18 0.92 15.30
C ALA A 11 -8.92 1.35 16.09
N ALA A 12 -7.71 1.08 15.58
CA ALA A 12 -6.48 1.44 16.29
C ALA A 12 -6.28 2.97 16.33
N SER A 13 -6.19 3.52 17.55
CA SER A 13 -5.66 4.86 17.81
C SER A 13 -4.15 4.85 17.56
N GLY A 14 -3.71 5.41 16.44
CA GLY A 14 -2.31 5.42 16.03
C GLY A 14 -2.00 6.62 15.15
N ASP A 15 -0.70 6.88 14.97
CA ASP A 15 -0.20 7.82 13.98
C ASP A 15 -0.55 7.32 12.58
N ARG A 16 -1.32 8.12 11.84
CA ARG A 16 -1.84 7.79 10.51
C ARG A 16 -1.26 8.75 9.49
N ARG A 17 -0.61 8.20 8.47
CA ARG A 17 -0.19 8.96 7.31
C ARG A 17 -0.96 8.50 6.09
N ARG A 18 -1.32 9.45 5.22
CA ARG A 18 -2.01 9.16 3.96
C ARG A 18 -1.30 9.86 2.83
N LEU A 19 -1.17 9.18 1.71
CA LEU A 19 -0.60 9.76 0.51
C LEU A 19 -1.07 9.00 -0.73
N TRP A 20 -0.94 9.68 -1.86
CA TRP A 20 -1.00 9.04 -3.17
C TRP A 20 0.39 8.53 -3.53
N LEU A 21 0.45 7.26 -3.96
CA LEU A 21 1.65 6.64 -4.49
C LEU A 21 1.44 6.31 -5.97
N GLU A 22 2.33 6.79 -6.84
CA GLU A 22 2.29 6.44 -8.26
C GLU A 22 2.66 4.97 -8.47
N ILE A 23 2.06 4.32 -9.47
CA ILE A 23 2.42 2.94 -9.80
C ILE A 23 3.88 2.90 -10.26
N GLY A 24 4.65 1.97 -9.70
CA GLY A 24 6.10 1.82 -9.92
C GLY A 24 6.97 2.76 -9.07
N GLN A 25 6.38 3.73 -8.36
CA GLN A 25 7.14 4.62 -7.49
C GLN A 25 7.51 3.91 -6.18
N PRO A 26 8.81 3.85 -5.81
CA PRO A 26 9.22 3.31 -4.53
C PRO A 26 8.95 4.32 -3.39
N LEU A 27 8.47 3.81 -2.25
CA LEU A 27 8.24 4.57 -1.03
C LEU A 27 8.97 3.93 0.14
N ILE A 28 9.84 4.69 0.80
CA ILE A 28 10.53 4.24 2.01
C ILE A 28 9.54 4.32 3.19
N ILE A 29 9.18 3.17 3.76
CA ILE A 29 8.21 3.05 4.87
C ILE A 29 8.86 2.59 6.18
N GLY A 30 10.17 2.36 6.18
CA GLY A 30 10.98 2.02 7.34
C GLY A 30 12.48 2.02 7.00
N PRO A 31 13.38 1.76 7.98
CA PRO A 31 14.83 1.89 7.80
C PRO A 31 15.42 1.11 6.62
N GLN A 32 14.77 0.00 6.23
CA GLN A 32 15.17 -0.84 5.10
C GLN A 32 13.95 -1.40 4.37
N LEU A 33 12.78 -0.76 4.51
CA LEU A 33 11.55 -1.24 3.89
C LEU A 33 11.12 -0.28 2.79
N VAL A 34 10.99 -0.84 1.60
CA VAL A 34 10.48 -0.15 0.42
C VAL A 34 9.14 -0.75 0.05
N LEU A 35 8.15 0.11 -0.14
CA LEU A 35 6.85 -0.27 -0.67
C LEU A 35 6.73 0.26 -2.09
N THR A 36 6.22 -0.59 -2.99
CA THR A 36 5.90 -0.23 -4.36
C THR A 36 4.51 -0.74 -4.71
N ALA A 37 3.71 0.11 -5.37
CA ALA A 37 2.46 -0.33 -5.98
C ALA A 37 2.72 -0.72 -7.44
N LEU A 38 2.24 -1.88 -7.87
CA LEU A 38 2.50 -2.45 -9.19
C LEU A 38 1.18 -2.88 -9.85
N GLU A 39 1.15 -2.95 -11.18
CA GLU A 39 0.11 -3.68 -11.88
C GLU A 39 0.65 -5.06 -12.27
N ASN A 40 -0.04 -6.10 -11.82
CA ASN A 40 0.10 -7.44 -12.38
C ASN A 40 -0.90 -7.57 -13.54
N ILE A 41 -0.43 -8.02 -14.69
CA ILE A 41 -1.25 -8.23 -15.88
C ILE A 41 -1.17 -9.71 -16.23
N GLN A 42 -2.27 -10.43 -16.03
CA GLN A 42 -2.39 -11.85 -16.36
C GLN A 42 -3.68 -12.04 -17.15
N ASP A 43 -3.58 -12.71 -18.30
CA ASP A 43 -4.72 -13.03 -19.17
C ASP A 43 -5.61 -11.83 -19.54
N GLY A 44 -5.01 -10.62 -19.63
CA GLY A 44 -5.71 -9.38 -19.93
C GLY A 44 -6.43 -8.74 -18.74
N GLU A 45 -6.47 -9.42 -17.59
CA GLU A 45 -6.91 -8.85 -16.32
C GLU A 45 -5.78 -8.04 -15.66
N ARG A 46 -6.17 -6.92 -15.04
CA ARG A 46 -5.24 -6.02 -14.35
C ARG A 46 -5.51 -6.06 -12.86
N GLU A 47 -4.51 -6.46 -12.10
CA GLU A 47 -4.57 -6.47 -10.65
C GLU A 47 -3.56 -5.49 -10.07
N LEU A 48 -4.01 -4.68 -9.12
CA LEU A 48 -3.11 -3.85 -8.34
C LEU A 48 -2.45 -4.73 -7.28
N VAL A 49 -1.12 -4.71 -7.21
CA VAL A 49 -0.32 -5.43 -6.22
C VAL A 49 0.45 -4.43 -5.38
N ILE A 50 0.50 -4.65 -4.07
CA ILE A 50 1.43 -3.96 -3.18
C ILE A 50 2.56 -4.92 -2.91
N ARG A 51 3.77 -4.52 -3.33
CA ARG A 51 5.00 -5.21 -3.03
C ARG A 51 5.73 -4.45 -1.92
N ILE A 52 6.23 -5.19 -0.94
CA ILE A 52 7.03 -4.67 0.17
C ILE A 52 8.31 -5.48 0.22
N GLU A 53 9.44 -4.80 0.14
CA GLU A 53 10.76 -5.39 0.05
C GLU A 53 11.63 -4.92 1.23
N SER A 54 12.42 -5.87 1.73
CA SER A 54 13.56 -5.66 2.61
C SER A 54 14.80 -6.29 1.97
N PRO A 55 16.02 -6.09 2.52
CA PRO A 55 17.23 -6.69 1.97
C PRO A 55 17.22 -8.23 1.92
N THR A 56 16.36 -8.89 2.70
CA THR A 56 16.34 -10.35 2.84
C THR A 56 15.00 -10.99 2.49
N THR A 57 13.94 -10.19 2.30
CA THR A 57 12.61 -10.74 2.00
C THR A 57 11.80 -9.79 1.13
N ALA A 58 10.90 -10.37 0.34
CA ALA A 58 9.90 -9.64 -0.41
C ALA A 58 8.53 -10.26 -0.13
N PHE A 59 7.54 -9.41 -0.02
CA PHE A 59 6.15 -9.79 0.17
C PHE A 59 5.28 -9.06 -0.84
N GLU A 60 4.36 -9.80 -1.44
CA GLU A 60 3.37 -9.26 -2.35
C GLU A 60 1.98 -9.59 -1.85
N SER A 61 1.09 -8.61 -1.99
CA SER A 61 -0.33 -8.83 -1.80
C SER A 61 -1.08 -8.13 -2.91
N VAL A 62 -1.93 -8.90 -3.60
CA VAL A 62 -2.97 -8.33 -4.45
C VAL A 62 -3.84 -7.42 -3.58
N VAL A 63 -4.26 -6.30 -4.14
CA VAL A 63 -5.14 -5.31 -3.51
C VAL A 63 -6.54 -5.43 -4.08
N PRO A 64 -7.37 -6.34 -3.55
CA PRO A 64 -8.81 -6.21 -3.72
C PRO A 64 -9.32 -4.95 -3.00
N ALA A 65 -10.56 -4.58 -3.30
CA ALA A 65 -11.25 -3.54 -2.56
C ALA A 65 -11.28 -3.91 -1.07
N GLY A 66 -10.57 -3.12 -0.26
CA GLY A 66 -10.54 -3.27 1.18
C GLY A 66 -9.46 -4.16 1.76
N ALA A 67 -8.48 -4.54 0.94
CA ALA A 67 -7.29 -5.22 1.41
C ALA A 67 -6.58 -4.44 2.53
N VAL A 68 -6.02 -5.19 3.46
CA VAL A 68 -5.20 -4.66 4.55
C VAL A 68 -3.92 -5.46 4.54
N VAL A 69 -2.82 -4.80 4.25
CA VAL A 69 -1.50 -5.44 4.18
C VAL A 69 -0.81 -5.27 5.53
N SER A 70 -0.59 -6.40 6.22
CA SER A 70 0.16 -6.42 7.48
C SER A 70 1.65 -6.38 7.21
N CYS A 71 2.31 -5.32 7.67
CA CYS A 71 3.77 -5.24 7.76
C CYS A 71 4.23 -5.37 9.21
N ASN A 72 3.38 -5.88 10.11
CA ASN A 72 3.64 -5.86 11.54
C ASN A 72 4.92 -6.61 11.93
N GLY A 73 5.24 -7.70 11.22
CA GLY A 73 6.46 -8.49 11.45
C GLY A 73 7.77 -7.74 11.18
N TRP A 74 7.74 -6.61 10.46
CA TRP A 74 8.93 -5.84 10.10
C TRP A 74 8.92 -4.42 10.66
N ALA A 75 7.77 -3.77 10.67
CA ALA A 75 7.65 -2.35 10.98
C ALA A 75 6.44 -1.98 11.83
N SER A 76 5.75 -2.95 12.48
CA SER A 76 4.55 -2.65 13.30
C SER A 76 3.58 -1.70 12.56
N LEU A 77 3.34 -1.98 11.28
CA LEU A 77 2.69 -1.09 10.34
C LEU A 77 1.63 -1.86 9.55
N TRP A 78 0.47 -1.25 9.39
CA TRP A 78 -0.53 -1.68 8.42
C TRP A 78 -0.53 -0.72 7.25
N VAL A 79 -0.62 -1.27 6.04
CA VAL A 79 -0.85 -0.52 4.81
C VAL A 79 -2.25 -0.82 4.31
N VAL A 80 -3.06 0.22 4.17
CA VAL A 80 -4.47 0.11 3.83
C VAL A 80 -4.72 0.89 2.54
N PRO A 81 -4.85 0.21 1.39
CA PRO A 81 -5.31 0.82 0.16
C PRO A 81 -6.76 1.30 0.30
N ARG A 82 -6.98 2.60 0.05
CA ARG A 82 -8.26 3.28 0.23
C ARG A 82 -8.91 3.69 -1.09
N ALA A 83 -8.12 4.00 -2.11
CA ALA A 83 -8.63 4.33 -3.44
C ALA A 83 -7.59 4.02 -4.52
N VAL A 84 -8.04 3.85 -5.75
CA VAL A 84 -7.18 3.75 -6.93
C VAL A 84 -7.65 4.79 -7.94
N GLU A 85 -6.71 5.55 -8.50
CA GLU A 85 -6.97 6.37 -9.67
C GLU A 85 -6.57 5.61 -10.93
N GLN A 86 -7.51 5.52 -11.87
CA GLN A 86 -7.31 4.89 -13.18
C GLN A 86 -7.35 5.93 -14.29
N GLY A 87 -6.49 5.72 -15.30
CA GLY A 87 -6.50 6.46 -16.56
C GLY A 87 -7.65 6.03 -17.48
N ALA A 88 -7.77 6.68 -18.63
CA ALA A 88 -8.81 6.40 -19.61
C ALA A 88 -8.76 4.97 -20.18
N SER A 89 -7.57 4.35 -20.20
CA SER A 89 -7.35 2.96 -20.63
C SER A 89 -7.70 1.91 -19.56
N GLY A 90 -8.18 2.33 -18.39
CA GLY A 90 -8.38 1.44 -17.23
C GLY A 90 -7.12 1.13 -16.43
N ALA A 91 -5.93 1.55 -16.91
CA ALA A 91 -4.66 1.39 -16.21
C ALA A 91 -4.62 2.20 -14.91
N SER A 92 -4.14 1.57 -13.85
CA SER A 92 -3.89 2.22 -12.55
C SER A 92 -2.76 3.23 -12.70
N ARG A 93 -2.99 4.46 -12.23
CA ARG A 93 -2.01 5.55 -12.24
C ARG A 93 -1.36 5.75 -10.88
N ARG A 94 -2.20 5.76 -9.84
CA ARG A 94 -1.77 5.91 -8.46
C ARG A 94 -2.76 5.26 -7.50
N VAL A 95 -2.28 4.86 -6.34
CA VAL A 95 -3.07 4.30 -5.25
C VAL A 95 -3.02 5.23 -4.05
N PHE A 96 -4.16 5.47 -3.42
CA PHE A 96 -4.25 6.19 -2.17
C PHE A 96 -4.08 5.22 -1.01
N LEU A 97 -3.00 5.37 -0.26
CA LEU A 97 -2.62 4.49 0.83
C LEU A 97 -2.80 5.21 2.16
N GLU A 98 -3.36 4.50 3.14
CA GLU A 98 -3.31 4.86 4.54
C GLU A 98 -2.36 3.93 5.28
N PHE A 99 -1.44 4.52 6.02
CA PHE A 99 -0.45 3.84 6.83
C PHE A 99 -0.87 3.96 8.30
N VAL A 100 -1.03 2.84 9.00
CA VAL A 100 -1.47 2.80 10.40
C VAL A 100 -0.40 2.11 11.24
N ARG A 101 0.28 2.86 12.12
CA ARG A 101 1.23 2.28 13.06
C ARG A 101 0.52 1.64 14.24
N THR A 102 0.99 0.44 14.62
CA THR A 102 0.53 -0.26 15.83
C THR A 102 1.41 0.03 17.05
N THR A 103 2.63 0.53 16.85
CA THR A 103 3.55 0.93 17.93
C THR A 103 4.09 2.36 17.72
N ARG A 104 4.27 3.11 18.82
CA ARG A 104 4.70 4.53 18.80
C ARG A 104 6.18 4.75 18.47
N SER A 105 6.98 3.69 18.37
CA SER A 105 8.46 3.78 18.29
C SER A 105 9.01 3.97 16.87
N LEU A 106 8.22 3.74 15.82
CA LEU A 106 8.67 4.06 14.46
C LEU A 106 8.62 5.58 14.23
N LYS A 107 9.69 6.13 13.66
CA LYS A 107 9.72 7.48 13.08
C LYS A 107 9.45 7.39 11.58
N TRP A 108 8.70 8.33 11.01
CA TRP A 108 8.57 8.41 9.55
C TRP A 108 9.94 8.77 8.97
N ALA A 109 10.34 8.10 7.89
CA ALA A 109 11.36 8.68 7.04
C ALA A 109 10.79 10.02 6.54
N SER A 110 11.49 11.10 6.88
CA SER A 110 11.21 12.46 6.45
C SER A 110 11.40 12.58 4.95
#